data_AF-B7Q089-F1
#
_entry.id   AF-B7Q089-F1
#
_cell.length_a   1.000
_cell.length_b   1.000
_cell.length_c   1.000
_cell.angle_alpha   90.00
_cell.angle_beta   90.00
_cell.angle_gamma   90.00
#
_symmetry.space_group_name_H-M   'P 1'
#
loop_
_entity.id
_entity.type
_entity.pdbx_description
1 polymer ?
#
loop_
_entity_poly.entity_id
_entity_poly.type
_entity_poly.pdbx_seq_one_letter_code
_entity_poly.pdbx_strand_id
1 'polypeptide(L)'
;MATDGQERQLIRLRNPWGSEEWKGAWSDGSSKWELITEEQRREMGLAVENDGEFWILLRDFLKIFQMLDFCHLGPASLTDEMSGGNSKRWEVSTFEGAWIAGSSAGGSDDDMEKFATNPQYLFTLDEPDDDNEDGECTVIVALLQKNRRVAGIKEDRWRTVGFILYEVEDPCKCPVPLTPEYLEDNTKVAEHGDRNHEVTARFRLLPGTFCVIPCTQEPDQAGEFLLRIYTEKKSMAKEHDEVATVMEKAPF
;
A
#
# COMPACT_ATOMS: atom_id res chain seq x y z
N MET A 1 4.06 -23.89 -22.53
CA MET A 1 3.70 -23.94 -23.96
C MET A 1 2.88 -25.19 -24.22
N ALA A 2 1.72 -25.07 -24.87
CA ALA A 2 0.88 -26.22 -25.21
C ALA A 2 1.39 -26.97 -26.44
N THR A 3 0.89 -28.18 -26.67
CA THR A 3 1.26 -29.07 -27.79
C THR A 3 0.91 -28.47 -29.16
N ASP A 4 0.00 -27.50 -29.21
CA ASP A 4 -0.32 -26.70 -30.40
C ASP A 4 0.63 -25.50 -30.62
N GLY A 5 1.70 -25.40 -29.83
CA GLY A 5 2.69 -24.33 -29.91
C GLY A 5 2.19 -22.98 -29.36
N GLN A 6 0.96 -22.90 -28.84
CA GLN A 6 0.43 -21.66 -28.30
C GLN A 6 0.74 -21.52 -26.81
N GLU A 7 1.12 -20.31 -26.43
CA GLU A 7 1.23 -19.91 -25.04
C GLU A 7 -0.12 -19.40 -24.52
N ARG A 8 -0.44 -19.73 -23.26
CA ARG A 8 -1.70 -19.38 -22.63
C ARG A 8 -1.45 -18.97 -21.20
N GLN A 9 -2.01 -17.83 -20.82
CA GLN A 9 -1.98 -17.33 -19.45
C GLN A 9 -3.21 -17.85 -18.71
N LEU A 10 -2.97 -18.64 -17.67
CA LEU A 10 -4.00 -19.22 -16.81
C LEU A 10 -3.87 -18.63 -15.41
N ILE A 11 -5.00 -18.43 -14.74
CA ILE A 11 -5.08 -18.06 -13.33
C ILE A 11 -5.73 -19.23 -12.60
N ARG A 12 -5.12 -19.62 -11.47
CA ARG A 12 -5.70 -20.56 -10.52
C ARG A 12 -6.47 -19.81 -9.44
N LEU A 13 -7.72 -20.17 -9.23
CA LEU A 13 -8.63 -19.55 -8.26
C LEU A 13 -9.24 -20.62 -7.36
N ARG A 14 -9.74 -20.18 -6.21
CA ARG A 14 -10.47 -21.05 -5.29
C ARG A 14 -11.74 -20.39 -4.79
N ASN A 15 -12.85 -21.10 -4.93
CA ASN A 15 -14.10 -20.77 -4.27
C ASN A 15 -14.04 -21.16 -2.78
N PRO A 16 -14.13 -20.21 -1.83
CA PRO A 16 -14.04 -20.52 -0.40
C PRO A 16 -15.13 -21.45 0.13
N TRP A 17 -16.25 -21.61 -0.57
CA TRP A 17 -17.28 -22.59 -0.20
C TRP A 17 -16.90 -24.04 -0.49
N GLY A 18 -15.78 -24.27 -1.19
CA GLY A 18 -15.26 -25.59 -1.46
C GLY A 18 -16.08 -26.40 -2.47
N SER A 19 -16.88 -25.71 -3.30
CA SER A 19 -17.72 -26.31 -4.34
C SER A 19 -18.05 -25.25 -5.40
N GLU A 20 -18.73 -25.65 -6.48
CA GLU A 20 -19.13 -24.77 -7.59
C GLU A 20 -17.96 -24.07 -8.28
N GLU A 21 -17.37 -24.80 -9.24
CA GLU A 21 -16.20 -24.38 -10.02
C GLU A 21 -16.57 -23.81 -11.39
N TRP A 22 -15.56 -23.19 -12.02
CA TRP A 22 -15.62 -22.75 -13.40
C TRP A 22 -15.95 -23.91 -14.35
N LYS A 23 -16.88 -23.68 -15.30
CA LYS A 23 -17.34 -24.69 -16.28
C LYS A 23 -16.90 -24.40 -17.72
N GLY A 24 -16.08 -23.36 -17.92
CA GLY A 24 -15.62 -22.96 -19.25
C GLY A 24 -14.34 -23.66 -19.68
N ALA A 25 -13.60 -23.03 -20.59
CA ALA A 25 -12.31 -23.55 -21.04
C ALA A 25 -11.33 -23.65 -19.87
N TRP A 26 -10.58 -24.75 -19.80
CA TRP A 26 -9.62 -25.05 -18.73
C TRP A 26 -10.24 -25.30 -17.34
N SER A 27 -11.56 -25.52 -17.29
CA SER A 27 -12.18 -26.18 -16.13
C SER A 27 -11.64 -27.59 -15.91
N ASP A 28 -11.86 -28.15 -14.74
CA ASP A 28 -11.41 -29.48 -14.32
C ASP A 28 -11.77 -30.59 -15.32
N GLY A 29 -12.98 -30.56 -15.87
CA GLY A 29 -13.46 -31.50 -16.89
C GLY A 29 -13.10 -31.12 -18.34
N SER A 30 -12.30 -30.08 -18.57
CA SER A 30 -12.04 -29.56 -19.91
C SER A 30 -11.07 -30.43 -20.69
N SER A 31 -11.45 -30.86 -21.90
CA SER A 31 -10.53 -31.54 -22.84
C SER A 31 -9.34 -30.68 -23.25
N LYS A 32 -9.35 -29.38 -22.95
CA LYS A 32 -8.22 -28.48 -23.19
C LYS A 32 -6.96 -28.91 -22.44
N TRP A 33 -7.09 -29.65 -21.33
CA TRP A 33 -5.94 -30.22 -20.62
C TRP A 33 -5.14 -31.19 -21.49
N GLU A 34 -5.75 -31.85 -22.48
CA GLU A 34 -5.08 -32.73 -23.46
C GLU A 34 -4.07 -31.99 -24.33
N LEU A 35 -4.13 -30.65 -24.38
CA LEU A 35 -3.17 -29.80 -25.08
C LEU A 35 -1.88 -29.56 -24.30
N ILE A 36 -1.76 -30.06 -23.06
CA ILE A 36 -0.51 -29.97 -22.29
C ILE A 36 -0.07 -31.36 -21.82
N THR A 37 1.24 -31.51 -21.63
CA THR A 37 1.85 -32.76 -21.19
C THR A 37 1.46 -33.09 -19.75
N GLU A 38 1.51 -34.37 -19.35
CA GLU A 38 1.27 -34.76 -17.96
C GLU A 38 2.28 -34.13 -17.00
N GLU A 39 3.53 -33.94 -17.44
CA GLU A 39 4.56 -33.26 -16.64
C GLU A 39 4.16 -31.83 -16.31
N GLN A 40 3.69 -31.07 -17.31
CA GLN A 40 3.18 -29.71 -17.11
C GLN A 40 1.96 -29.68 -16.19
N ARG A 41 1.04 -30.65 -16.31
CA ARG A 41 -0.12 -30.73 -15.40
C ARG A 41 0.31 -30.95 -13.95
N ARG A 42 1.30 -31.82 -13.74
CA ARG A 42 1.86 -32.12 -12.42
C ARG A 42 2.60 -30.90 -11.84
N GLU A 43 3.38 -30.20 -12.65
CA GLU A 43 4.06 -28.96 -12.25
C GLU A 43 3.09 -27.85 -11.86
N MET A 44 1.98 -27.74 -12.59
CA MET A 44 0.90 -26.81 -12.27
C MET A 44 0.13 -27.20 -11.00
N GLY A 45 0.27 -28.45 -10.52
CA GLY A 45 -0.50 -28.96 -9.38
C GLY A 45 -1.98 -29.10 -9.70
N LEU A 46 -2.32 -29.47 -10.95
CA LEU A 46 -3.72 -29.69 -11.35
C LEU A 46 -4.32 -30.86 -10.56
N ALA A 47 -5.23 -30.56 -9.64
CA ALA A 47 -6.16 -31.51 -9.05
C ALA A 47 -7.48 -31.45 -9.83
N VAL A 48 -8.09 -32.61 -10.08
CA VAL A 48 -9.43 -32.71 -10.68
C VAL A 48 -10.36 -33.21 -9.59
N GLU A 49 -10.81 -32.29 -8.74
CA GLU A 49 -11.58 -32.56 -7.53
C GLU A 49 -12.62 -31.47 -7.35
N ASN A 50 -13.81 -31.80 -6.83
CA ASN A 50 -14.83 -30.78 -6.54
C ASN A 50 -14.54 -30.16 -5.16
N ASP A 51 -13.48 -29.36 -5.07
CA ASP A 51 -12.98 -28.72 -3.84
C ASP A 51 -12.98 -27.19 -3.91
N GLY A 52 -13.56 -26.65 -5.00
CA GLY A 52 -13.66 -25.23 -5.28
C GLY A 52 -12.42 -24.65 -5.97
N GLU A 53 -11.32 -25.38 -6.14
CA GLU A 53 -10.16 -24.93 -6.93
C GLU A 53 -10.45 -25.10 -8.42
N PHE A 54 -10.10 -24.09 -9.24
CA PHE A 54 -10.26 -24.18 -10.68
C PHE A 54 -9.28 -23.28 -11.42
N TRP A 55 -9.04 -23.62 -12.68
CA TRP A 55 -8.26 -22.81 -13.61
C TRP A 55 -9.14 -22.08 -14.61
N ILE A 56 -8.77 -20.85 -14.93
CA ILE A 56 -9.44 -20.02 -15.94
C ILE A 56 -8.41 -19.29 -16.79
N LEU A 57 -8.75 -19.00 -18.05
CA LEU A 57 -7.91 -18.12 -18.87
C LEU A 57 -7.90 -16.70 -18.31
N LEU A 58 -6.75 -16.04 -18.32
CA LEU A 58 -6.62 -14.63 -17.92
C LEU A 58 -7.65 -13.74 -18.64
N ARG A 59 -7.87 -13.97 -19.94
CA ARG A 59 -8.86 -13.22 -20.73
C ARG A 59 -10.31 -13.39 -20.24
N ASP A 60 -10.62 -14.54 -19.65
CA ASP A 60 -11.97 -14.84 -19.15
C ASP A 60 -12.09 -14.34 -17.71
N PHE A 61 -11.02 -14.45 -16.91
CA PHE A 61 -10.90 -13.77 -15.62
C PHE A 61 -11.20 -12.26 -15.74
N LEU A 62 -10.53 -11.57 -16.66
CA LEU A 62 -10.70 -10.12 -16.89
C LEU A 62 -12.11 -9.72 -17.35
N LYS A 63 -12.93 -10.66 -17.85
CA LYS A 63 -14.32 -10.40 -18.22
C LYS A 63 -15.30 -10.64 -17.09
N ILE A 64 -14.97 -11.53 -16.16
CA ILE A 64 -15.87 -12.02 -15.12
C ILE A 64 -15.62 -11.28 -13.81
N PHE A 65 -14.35 -11.09 -13.44
CA PHE A 65 -13.95 -10.46 -12.20
C PHE A 65 -13.78 -8.95 -12.40
N GLN A 66 -14.36 -8.17 -11.48
CA GLN A 66 -14.37 -6.70 -11.56
C GLN A 66 -13.39 -6.06 -10.58
N MET A 67 -13.00 -6.79 -9.54
CA MET A 67 -12.17 -6.30 -8.44
C MET A 67 -11.15 -7.37 -8.08
N LEU A 68 -9.93 -6.92 -7.81
CA LEU A 68 -8.82 -7.74 -7.36
C LEU A 68 -8.10 -6.96 -6.26
N ASP A 69 -8.08 -7.54 -5.06
CA ASP A 69 -7.40 -6.94 -3.90
C ASP A 69 -6.12 -7.71 -3.60
N PHE A 70 -5.02 -6.96 -3.42
CA PHE A 70 -3.74 -7.51 -2.97
C PHE A 70 -3.53 -7.18 -1.49
N CYS A 71 -3.66 -8.20 -0.64
CA CYS A 71 -3.23 -8.10 0.75
C CYS A 71 -1.76 -8.48 0.86
N HIS A 72 -0.88 -7.49 0.96
CA HIS A 72 0.52 -7.73 1.26
C HIS A 72 0.63 -8.16 2.73
N LEU A 73 0.96 -9.42 2.97
CA LEU A 73 1.35 -9.85 4.31
C LEU A 73 2.66 -9.12 4.66
N GLY A 74 2.74 -8.51 5.84
CA GLY A 74 3.88 -7.68 6.22
C GLY A 74 5.24 -8.42 6.10
N PRO A 75 6.37 -7.70 6.13
CA PRO A 75 7.72 -8.24 5.89
C PRO A 75 8.03 -9.59 6.56
N ALA A 76 7.52 -9.78 7.78
CA ALA A 76 7.75 -10.98 8.57
C ALA A 76 7.04 -12.24 8.04
N SER A 77 6.04 -12.08 7.16
CA SER A 77 5.26 -13.19 6.60
C SER A 77 5.85 -13.74 5.30
N LEU A 78 6.80 -13.02 4.68
CA LEU A 78 7.64 -13.55 3.61
C LEU A 78 8.75 -14.39 4.26
N THR A 79 8.37 -15.56 4.78
CA THR A 79 9.35 -16.54 5.20
C THR A 79 10.07 -17.08 3.95
N ASP A 80 11.36 -17.35 4.10
CA ASP A 80 12.30 -17.75 3.04
C ASP A 80 11.80 -18.93 2.18
N GLU A 81 10.93 -19.77 2.75
CA GLU A 81 10.36 -20.96 2.13
C GLU A 81 9.42 -20.67 0.95
N MET A 82 8.73 -19.51 0.90
CA MET A 82 7.90 -19.12 -0.24
C MET A 82 8.66 -18.36 -1.34
N SER A 83 9.90 -17.94 -1.06
CA SER A 83 10.63 -16.95 -1.87
C SER A 83 11.79 -17.54 -2.68
N GLY A 84 12.08 -18.83 -2.52
CA GLY A 84 13.20 -19.47 -3.22
C GLY A 84 14.57 -18.83 -2.95
N GLY A 85 14.81 -18.33 -1.73
CA GLY A 85 16.07 -17.73 -1.31
C GLY A 85 16.34 -16.30 -1.80
N ASN A 86 15.39 -15.66 -2.48
CA ASN A 86 15.51 -14.26 -2.95
C ASN A 86 14.52 -13.31 -2.26
N SER A 87 14.18 -13.59 -0.99
CA SER A 87 13.19 -12.79 -0.25
C SER A 87 13.77 -11.42 0.11
N LYS A 88 13.27 -10.37 -0.56
CA LYS A 88 13.58 -8.98 -0.20
C LYS A 88 13.09 -8.71 1.22
N ARG A 89 14.01 -8.36 2.12
CA ARG A 89 13.70 -7.99 3.51
C ARG A 89 13.21 -6.55 3.52
N TRP A 90 11.98 -6.33 3.94
CA TRP A 90 11.44 -4.96 4.06
C TRP A 90 11.70 -4.39 5.46
N GLU A 91 12.19 -3.16 5.51
CA GLU A 91 12.18 -2.31 6.70
C GLU A 91 10.80 -1.65 6.82
N VAL A 92 10.29 -1.50 8.04
CA VAL A 92 8.99 -0.87 8.29
C VAL A 92 9.10 0.21 9.33
N SER A 93 8.70 1.42 8.96
CA SER A 93 8.43 2.49 9.90
C SER A 93 6.93 2.62 10.12
N THR A 94 6.50 2.66 11.38
CA THR A 94 5.08 2.68 11.76
C THR A 94 4.79 3.87 12.65
N PHE A 95 3.75 4.64 12.32
CA PHE A 95 3.31 5.81 13.06
C PHE A 95 1.82 5.72 13.34
N GLU A 96 1.45 5.94 14.60
CA GLU A 96 0.06 6.14 14.99
C GLU A 96 -0.21 7.63 15.10
N GLY A 97 -1.29 8.10 14.47
CA GLY A 97 -1.63 9.51 14.47
C GLY A 97 -3.13 9.73 14.47
N ALA A 98 -3.52 11.00 14.53
CA ALA A 98 -4.93 11.40 14.46
C ALA A 98 -5.11 12.74 13.78
N TRP A 99 -6.17 12.85 12.99
CA TRP A 99 -6.75 14.10 12.55
C TRP A 99 -7.69 14.61 13.65
N ILE A 100 -7.38 15.77 14.20
CA ILE A 100 -8.16 16.44 15.25
C ILE A 100 -8.84 17.66 14.64
N ALA A 101 -10.18 17.69 14.66
CA ALA A 101 -10.95 18.80 14.12
C ALA A 101 -10.55 20.14 14.78
N GLY A 102 -10.35 21.17 13.96
CA GLY A 102 -9.86 22.49 14.38
C GLY A 102 -8.38 22.56 14.78
N SER A 103 -7.61 21.48 14.60
CA SER A 103 -6.19 21.43 14.96
C SER A 103 -5.33 20.79 13.87
N SER A 104 -5.50 19.49 13.62
CA SER A 104 -4.66 18.70 12.70
C SER A 104 -5.44 18.02 11.57
N ALA A 105 -6.73 18.32 11.44
CA ALA A 105 -7.59 17.83 10.37
C ALA A 105 -7.64 18.83 9.22
N GLY A 106 -6.53 18.95 8.49
CA GLY A 106 -6.31 20.00 7.49
C GLY A 106 -7.07 19.81 6.16
N GLY A 107 -7.48 18.59 5.83
CA GLY A 107 -8.03 18.26 4.51
C GLY A 107 -6.93 18.06 3.46
N SER A 108 -7.31 17.95 2.17
CA SER A 108 -6.40 17.84 1.01
C SER A 108 -5.63 19.14 0.74
N ASP A 109 -4.71 19.11 -0.24
CA ASP A 109 -3.88 20.25 -0.67
C ASP A 109 -4.65 21.37 -1.39
N ASP A 110 -5.98 21.37 -1.34
CA ASP A 110 -6.84 22.42 -1.90
C ASP A 110 -6.71 23.76 -1.15
N ASP A 111 -6.32 23.72 0.13
CA ASP A 111 -6.07 24.89 0.99
C ASP A 111 -4.77 24.64 1.77
N MET A 112 -3.66 25.23 1.32
CA MET A 112 -2.33 24.97 1.88
C MET A 112 -2.18 25.39 3.35
N GLU A 113 -2.86 26.45 3.77
CA GLU A 113 -2.84 26.89 5.17
C GLU A 113 -3.43 25.82 6.08
N LYS A 114 -4.53 25.18 5.65
CA LYS A 114 -5.12 24.08 6.40
C LYS A 114 -4.33 22.79 6.20
N PHE A 115 -3.93 22.47 4.98
CA PHE A 115 -3.24 21.22 4.67
C PHE A 115 -1.95 21.05 5.48
N ALA A 116 -1.16 22.12 5.64
CA ALA A 116 0.09 22.10 6.42
C ALA A 116 -0.13 21.74 7.90
N THR A 117 -1.36 21.83 8.42
CA THR A 117 -1.71 21.43 9.79
C THR A 117 -1.88 19.91 9.96
N ASN A 118 -2.00 19.15 8.86
CA ASN A 118 -2.03 17.69 8.94
C ASN A 118 -0.71 17.17 9.54
N PRO A 119 -0.72 16.03 10.26
CA PRO A 119 0.51 15.42 10.77
C PRO A 119 1.52 15.16 9.65
N GLN A 120 2.82 15.39 9.92
CA GLN A 120 3.88 15.29 8.93
C GLN A 120 4.93 14.26 9.39
N TYR A 121 5.41 13.42 8.48
CA TYR A 121 6.41 12.40 8.79
C TYR A 121 7.53 12.42 7.75
N LEU A 122 8.77 12.57 8.22
CA LEU A 122 9.95 12.49 7.36
C LEU A 122 10.46 11.06 7.28
N PHE A 123 10.95 10.68 6.10
CA PHE A 123 11.75 9.49 5.90
C PHE A 123 12.87 9.72 4.89
N THR A 124 14.00 9.04 5.09
CA THR A 124 15.19 9.18 4.25
C THR A 124 15.53 7.85 3.58
N LEU A 125 15.80 7.92 2.27
CA LEU A 125 16.26 6.81 1.44
C LEU A 125 17.74 7.04 1.14
N ASP A 126 18.62 6.24 1.75
CA ASP A 126 20.08 6.43 1.65
C ASP A 126 20.67 5.75 0.41
N GLU A 127 20.17 4.56 0.06
CA GLU A 127 20.75 3.70 -0.97
C GLU A 127 19.67 3.11 -1.89
N PRO A 128 19.95 2.95 -3.20
CA PRO A 128 19.05 2.30 -4.15
C PRO A 128 18.88 0.79 -3.89
N ASP A 129 17.84 0.20 -4.48
CA ASP A 129 17.59 -1.25 -4.38
C ASP A 129 18.64 -2.04 -5.18
N ASP A 130 19.05 -3.23 -4.70
CA ASP A 130 20.17 -4.01 -5.29
C ASP A 130 19.91 -4.45 -6.74
N ASP A 131 18.66 -4.80 -7.06
CA ASP A 131 18.26 -5.32 -8.37
C ASP A 131 17.82 -4.23 -9.35
N ASN A 132 18.12 -2.96 -9.05
CA ASN A 132 17.57 -1.84 -9.80
C ASN A 132 18.62 -1.09 -10.61
N GLU A 133 18.58 -1.28 -11.94
CA GLU A 133 19.47 -0.59 -12.89
C GLU A 133 19.23 0.93 -12.93
N ASP A 134 18.03 1.39 -12.58
CA ASP A 134 17.64 2.80 -12.64
C ASP A 134 18.11 3.61 -11.42
N GLY A 135 18.71 2.96 -10.41
CA GLY A 135 19.25 3.65 -9.23
C GLY A 135 18.19 4.23 -8.29
N GLU A 136 16.98 3.67 -8.29
CA GLU A 136 15.86 4.07 -7.45
C GLU A 136 15.66 3.12 -6.25
N CYS A 137 14.95 3.63 -5.25
CA CYS A 137 14.49 2.93 -4.06
C CYS A 137 13.01 2.56 -4.21
N THR A 138 12.62 1.37 -3.76
CA THR A 138 11.21 0.98 -3.66
C THR A 138 10.63 1.43 -2.32
N VAL A 139 9.55 2.21 -2.37
CA VAL A 139 8.81 2.67 -1.20
C VAL A 139 7.36 2.25 -1.30
N ILE A 140 6.77 1.72 -0.23
CA ILE A 140 5.33 1.49 -0.12
C ILE A 140 4.81 2.29 1.05
N VAL A 141 3.80 3.12 0.81
CA VAL A 141 3.11 3.88 1.87
C VAL A 141 1.72 3.30 2.03
N ALA A 142 1.36 2.93 3.25
CA ALA A 142 0.07 2.36 3.62
C ALA A 142 -0.56 3.17 4.76
N LEU A 143 -1.73 3.76 4.50
CA LEU A 143 -2.48 4.58 5.46
C LEU A 143 -3.80 3.90 5.80
N LEU A 144 -3.98 3.50 7.06
CA LEU A 144 -5.17 2.84 7.57
C LEU A 144 -5.97 3.80 8.46
N GLN A 145 -7.28 3.93 8.26
CA GLN A 145 -8.18 4.66 9.17
C GLN A 145 -8.77 3.72 10.25
N LYS A 146 -8.55 4.03 11.54
CA LYS A 146 -8.91 3.16 12.68
C LYS A 146 -10.38 3.29 13.12
N ASN A 147 -10.85 2.30 13.88
CA ASN A 147 -12.01 2.34 14.79
C ASN A 147 -13.42 2.67 14.22
N ARG A 148 -13.61 2.78 12.90
CA ARG A 148 -14.95 3.12 12.33
C ARG A 148 -16.00 2.01 12.42
N ARG A 149 -15.58 0.75 12.50
CA ARG A 149 -16.51 -0.40 12.66
C ARG A 149 -17.17 -0.44 14.05
N VAL A 150 -16.46 0.03 15.08
CA VAL A 150 -16.93 0.03 16.47
C VAL A 150 -17.97 1.14 16.70
N ALA A 151 -17.91 2.22 15.94
CA ALA A 151 -18.83 3.35 16.04
C ALA A 151 -20.26 3.07 15.51
N GLY A 152 -20.56 1.86 15.01
CA GLY A 152 -21.90 1.49 14.55
C GLY A 152 -22.41 2.26 13.32
N ILE A 153 -21.51 2.96 12.62
CA ILE A 153 -21.82 3.82 11.47
C ILE A 153 -22.24 2.95 10.27
N LYS A 154 -23.53 3.00 9.91
CA LYS A 154 -24.13 2.19 8.82
C LYS A 154 -24.03 2.84 7.43
N GLU A 155 -23.89 4.16 7.35
CA GLU A 155 -23.72 4.90 6.10
C GLU A 155 -22.36 5.61 6.10
N ASP A 156 -21.67 5.66 4.96
CA ASP A 156 -20.35 6.29 4.83
C ASP A 156 -19.26 5.69 5.76
N ARG A 157 -19.09 4.36 5.65
CA ARG A 157 -18.21 3.56 6.51
C ARG A 157 -16.76 4.04 6.49
N TRP A 158 -16.29 4.55 5.35
CA TRP A 158 -14.92 5.01 5.13
C TRP A 158 -14.94 6.41 4.54
N ARG A 159 -14.15 7.31 5.14
CA ARG A 159 -13.86 8.63 4.56
C ARG A 159 -12.88 8.41 3.42
N THR A 160 -12.91 9.29 2.43
CA THR A 160 -11.80 9.43 1.48
C THR A 160 -10.59 9.93 2.26
N VAL A 161 -9.56 9.09 2.35
CA VAL A 161 -8.28 9.39 2.98
C VAL A 161 -7.18 9.21 1.96
N GLY A 162 -6.07 9.88 2.16
CA GLY A 162 -4.92 9.78 1.30
C GLY A 162 -3.69 10.35 1.96
N PHE A 163 -2.63 10.44 1.19
CA PHE A 163 -1.40 11.08 1.60
C PHE A 163 -0.73 11.73 0.40
N ILE A 164 0.06 12.74 0.69
CA ILE A 164 0.89 13.43 -0.29
C ILE A 164 2.35 13.31 0.12
N LEU A 165 3.21 13.10 -0.86
CA LEU A 165 4.66 13.00 -0.72
C LEU A 165 5.32 14.26 -1.30
N TYR A 166 6.15 14.90 -0.49
CA TYR A 166 7.01 16.01 -0.87
C TYR A 166 8.47 15.60 -0.76
N GLU A 167 9.29 16.02 -1.72
CA GLU A 167 10.75 15.96 -1.58
C GLU A 167 11.24 17.10 -0.70
N VAL A 168 12.20 16.81 0.17
CA VAL A 168 12.80 17.78 1.10
C VAL A 168 14.27 17.95 0.74
N GLU A 169 14.61 19.09 0.13
CA GLU A 169 15.96 19.35 -0.37
C GLU A 169 17.02 19.38 0.73
N ASP A 170 16.76 20.07 1.85
CA ASP A 170 17.67 20.18 2.99
C ASP A 170 16.93 19.91 4.31
N PRO A 171 16.95 18.66 4.81
CA PRO A 171 16.22 18.28 6.02
C PRO A 171 16.79 18.91 7.31
N CYS A 172 17.96 19.56 7.24
CA CYS A 172 18.53 20.29 8.37
C CYS A 172 18.08 21.75 8.43
N LYS A 173 17.58 22.30 7.31
CA LYS A 173 17.14 23.70 7.20
C LYS A 173 15.63 23.85 6.95
N CYS A 174 14.93 22.78 6.64
CA CYS A 174 13.48 22.85 6.46
C CYS A 174 12.79 23.26 7.77
N PRO A 175 11.68 24.02 7.70
CA PRO A 175 10.85 24.31 8.86
C PRO A 175 10.34 23.02 9.55
N VAL A 176 10.07 23.08 10.85
CA VAL A 176 9.49 21.98 11.63
C VAL A 176 8.24 22.48 12.34
N PRO A 177 7.01 22.07 11.96
CA PRO A 177 6.67 21.31 10.74
C PRO A 177 6.91 22.12 9.45
N LEU A 178 6.81 21.49 8.27
CA LEU A 178 6.87 22.19 6.98
C LEU A 178 5.72 23.19 6.89
N THR A 179 6.02 24.44 6.57
CA THR A 179 5.01 25.53 6.48
C THR A 179 4.27 25.51 5.15
N PRO A 180 3.10 26.17 5.05
CA PRO A 180 2.39 26.34 3.78
C PRO A 180 3.29 26.88 2.67
N GLU A 181 4.09 27.90 2.95
CA GLU A 181 4.98 28.52 1.96
C GLU A 181 6.05 27.53 1.47
N TYR A 182 6.58 26.70 2.37
CA TYR A 182 7.51 25.65 1.99
C TYR A 182 6.83 24.62 1.06
N LEU A 183 5.62 24.19 1.38
CA LEU A 183 4.89 23.20 0.58
C LEU A 183 4.46 23.74 -0.80
N GLU A 184 4.17 25.04 -0.92
CA GLU A 184 3.87 25.69 -2.21
C GLU A 184 5.10 25.78 -3.11
N ASP A 185 6.27 26.06 -2.53
CA ASP A 185 7.52 26.25 -3.27
C ASP A 185 8.23 24.93 -3.62
N ASN A 186 7.89 23.82 -2.95
CA ASN A 186 8.57 22.52 -3.10
C ASN A 186 7.79 21.51 -3.94
N THR A 187 8.52 20.52 -4.46
CA THR A 187 7.97 19.57 -5.43
C THR A 187 7.15 18.47 -4.74
N LYS A 188 5.85 18.43 -5.02
CA LYS A 188 4.99 17.26 -4.80
C LYS A 188 5.47 16.13 -5.72
N VAL A 189 5.98 15.04 -5.16
CA VAL A 189 6.52 13.91 -5.93
C VAL A 189 5.46 12.85 -6.23
N ALA A 190 4.50 12.68 -5.34
CA ALA A 190 3.42 11.72 -5.51
C ALA A 190 2.25 12.01 -4.57
N GLU A 191 1.09 11.46 -4.91
CA GLU A 191 -0.10 11.45 -4.05
C GLU A 191 -0.90 10.18 -4.30
N HIS A 192 -1.63 9.74 -3.29
CA HIS A 192 -2.61 8.68 -3.44
C HIS A 192 -3.72 8.81 -2.41
N GLY A 193 -4.96 8.59 -2.85
CA GLY A 193 -6.15 8.66 -2.00
C GLY A 193 -7.27 7.78 -2.54
N ASP A 194 -8.05 7.19 -1.64
CA ASP A 194 -9.23 6.39 -1.97
C ASP A 194 -10.18 6.32 -0.76
N ARG A 195 -11.39 5.80 -0.97
CA ARG A 195 -12.43 5.63 0.06
C ARG A 195 -12.44 4.22 0.62
N ASN A 196 -11.27 3.76 1.06
CA ASN A 196 -11.06 2.42 1.62
C ASN A 196 -10.62 2.46 3.08
N HIS A 197 -10.72 1.31 3.77
CA HIS A 197 -10.23 1.17 5.14
C HIS A 197 -8.72 1.42 5.24
N GLU A 198 -7.99 1.01 4.21
CA GLU A 198 -6.56 1.22 4.03
C GLU A 198 -6.32 1.68 2.58
N VAL A 199 -5.45 2.67 2.42
CA VAL A 199 -5.00 3.20 1.13
C VAL A 199 -3.51 2.93 1.04
N THR A 200 -3.09 2.21 -0.01
CA THR A 200 -1.72 1.75 -0.16
C THR A 200 -1.23 2.01 -1.58
N ALA A 201 -0.08 2.67 -1.71
CA ALA A 201 0.59 2.86 -3.00
C ALA A 201 2.07 2.52 -2.93
N ARG A 202 2.59 2.05 -4.06
CA ARG A 202 4.00 1.73 -4.28
C ARG A 202 4.62 2.77 -5.18
N PHE A 203 5.77 3.29 -4.78
CA PHE A 203 6.53 4.31 -5.48
C PHE A 203 7.96 3.83 -5.75
N ARG A 204 8.55 4.47 -6.74
CA ARG A 204 9.94 4.34 -7.14
C ARG A 204 10.54 5.74 -7.11
N LEU A 205 11.46 5.96 -6.18
CA LEU A 205 11.99 7.29 -5.85
C LEU A 205 13.50 7.22 -5.85
N LEU A 206 14.17 8.27 -6.30
CA LEU A 206 15.62 8.38 -6.13
C LEU A 206 15.98 8.52 -4.64
N PRO A 207 17.21 8.16 -4.23
CA PRO A 207 17.70 8.42 -2.89
C PRO A 207 17.53 9.90 -2.52
N GLY A 208 17.02 10.16 -1.32
CA GLY A 208 16.60 11.50 -0.90
C GLY A 208 15.82 11.50 0.41
N THR A 209 15.44 12.68 0.89
CA THR A 209 14.56 12.81 2.06
C THR A 209 13.19 13.29 1.61
N PHE A 210 12.15 12.66 2.15
CA PHE A 210 10.77 12.89 1.76
C PHE A 210 9.91 13.14 2.99
N CYS A 211 8.88 13.97 2.83
CA CYS A 211 7.82 14.18 3.81
C CYS A 211 6.53 13.55 3.30
N VAL A 212 5.95 12.65 4.09
CA VAL A 212 4.59 12.13 3.87
C VAL A 212 3.61 12.82 4.80
N ILE A 213 2.55 13.37 4.21
CA ILE A 213 1.50 14.10 4.92
C ILE A 213 0.18 13.34 4.72
N PRO A 214 -0.24 12.49 5.67
CA PRO A 214 -1.55 11.84 5.64
C PRO A 214 -2.69 12.83 5.89
N CYS A 215 -3.71 12.79 5.04
CA CYS A 215 -4.85 13.71 5.10
C CYS A 215 -6.19 13.01 4.82
N THR A 216 -7.27 13.63 5.28
CA THR A 216 -8.61 13.38 4.77
C THR A 216 -8.86 14.24 3.53
N GLN A 217 -9.86 13.90 2.70
CA GLN A 217 -10.25 14.78 1.59
C GLN A 217 -10.76 16.13 2.10
N GLU A 218 -11.72 16.12 3.01
CA GLU A 218 -12.30 17.36 3.54
C GLU A 218 -11.61 17.76 4.85
N PRO A 219 -11.50 19.07 5.15
CA PRO A 219 -11.01 19.55 6.43
C PRO A 219 -11.96 19.22 7.59
N ASP A 220 -11.46 19.33 8.83
CA ASP A 220 -12.18 19.09 10.08
C ASP A 220 -12.76 17.68 10.26
N GLN A 221 -12.33 16.74 9.42
CA GLN A 221 -12.71 15.34 9.52
C GLN A 221 -11.86 14.61 10.56
N ALA A 222 -12.36 14.55 11.80
CA ALA A 222 -11.66 13.83 12.86
C ALA A 222 -11.58 12.31 12.61
N GLY A 223 -10.45 11.71 12.99
CA GLY A 223 -10.21 10.27 12.90
C GLY A 223 -8.80 9.88 13.33
N GLU A 224 -8.64 8.64 13.79
CA GLU A 224 -7.33 8.05 14.10
C GLU A 224 -6.82 7.24 12.89
N PHE A 225 -5.51 7.19 12.71
CA PHE A 225 -4.89 6.44 11.63
C PHE A 225 -3.64 5.66 12.07
N LEU A 226 -3.23 4.72 11.22
CA LEU A 226 -1.96 4.03 11.26
C LEU A 226 -1.26 4.22 9.91
N LEU A 227 -0.15 4.92 9.91
CA LEU A 227 0.71 5.11 8.75
C LEU A 227 1.87 4.11 8.81
N ARG A 228 2.14 3.42 7.70
CA ARG A 228 3.29 2.52 7.55
C ARG A 228 4.03 2.86 6.27
N ILE A 229 5.35 2.95 6.39
CA ILE A 229 6.27 3.18 5.28
C ILE A 229 7.18 1.95 5.21
N TYR A 230 7.15 1.26 4.07
CA TYR A 230 7.98 0.10 3.80
C TYR A 230 9.05 0.46 2.79
N THR A 231 10.29 0.06 3.07
CA THR A 231 11.44 0.26 2.18
C THR A 231 12.22 -1.04 2.07
N GLU A 232 12.84 -1.31 0.92
CA GLU A 232 13.68 -2.51 0.75
C GLU A 232 15.01 -2.39 1.50
N LYS A 233 15.59 -1.19 1.52
CA LYS A 233 16.76 -0.85 2.32
C LYS A 233 16.37 -0.22 3.65
N LYS A 234 17.31 -0.19 4.59
CA LYS A 234 17.12 0.50 5.85
C LYS A 234 16.83 1.98 5.58
N SER A 235 15.80 2.51 6.21
CA SER A 235 15.39 3.91 6.11
C SER A 235 15.23 4.47 7.53
N MET A 236 15.61 5.74 7.73
CA MET A 236 15.27 6.47 8.94
C MET A 236 13.96 7.21 8.72
N ALA A 237 12.97 6.99 9.58
CA ALA A 237 11.74 7.76 9.57
C ALA A 237 11.43 8.34 10.96
N LYS A 238 10.82 9.51 10.99
CA LYS A 238 10.45 10.23 12.22
C LYS A 238 9.22 11.11 11.99
N GLU A 239 8.51 11.41 13.08
CA GLU A 239 7.52 12.49 13.09
C GLU A 239 8.23 13.83 12.92
N HIS A 240 7.62 14.73 12.15
CA HIS A 240 8.16 16.04 11.81
C HIS A 240 7.29 17.13 12.42
N ASP A 241 7.40 17.23 13.74
CA ASP A 241 6.66 18.18 14.56
C ASP A 241 7.57 18.78 15.65
N GLU A 242 7.14 19.90 16.23
CA GLU A 242 7.85 20.56 17.33
C GLU A 242 7.88 19.68 18.59
N VAL A 243 9.01 19.68 19.31
CA VAL A 243 9.10 18.96 20.58
C VAL A 243 8.29 19.71 21.64
N ALA A 244 7.21 19.11 22.10
CA ALA A 244 6.39 19.66 23.18
C ALA A 244 7.24 19.94 24.43
N THR A 245 7.50 21.22 24.70
CA THR A 245 8.23 21.64 25.90
C THR A 245 7.22 21.80 27.05
N VAL A 246 7.14 20.80 27.94
CA VAL A 246 6.33 20.92 29.15
C VAL A 246 7.02 21.94 30.07
N MET A 247 6.47 23.17 30.13
CA MET A 247 6.90 24.13 31.14
C MET A 247 6.49 23.60 32.51
N GLU A 248 7.46 23.11 33.30
CA GLU A 248 7.22 22.81 34.71
C GLU A 248 6.72 24.09 35.39
N LYS A 249 5.50 24.02 35.95
CA LYS A 249 4.93 25.11 36.73
C LYS A 249 5.91 25.45 37.86
N ALA A 250 6.40 26.69 37.87
CA ALA A 250 7.17 27.22 38.98
C ALA A 250 6.39 27.00 40.29
N PRO A 251 7.02 26.48 41.36
CA PRO A 251 6.36 26.37 42.65
C PRO A 251 5.99 27.78 43.14
N PHE A 252 4.74 27.90 43.60
CA PHE A 252 4.17 29.12 44.18
C PHE A 252 4.99 29.66 45.36
#